data_AF-A0A933BJ14-F1
#
_entry.id   AF-A0A933BJ14-F1
#
_cell.length_a   1.000
_cell.length_b   1.000
_cell.length_c   1.000
_cell.angle_alpha   90.00
_cell.angle_beta   90.00
_cell.angle_gamma   90.00
#
_symmetry.space_group_name_H-M   'P 1'
#
loop_
_entity.id
_entity.type
_entity.pdbx_description
1 polymer ?
#
loop_
_entity_poly.entity_id
_entity_poly.type
_entity_poly.pdbx_seq_one_letter_code
_entity_poly.pdbx_strand_id
1 'polypeptide(L)'
;MRKHRGRVRVSFAIVLMSIAVTTWSCSWGVHLWPERYDWVTGERTAPTAVRAAKTALAEAKAAGAENVKAARYPFAKAKEYLIIAEHELAGRDYAAAETTAGIAKKAAEEAKAIAQRGG
;
A
#
# COMPACT_ATOMS: atom_id res chain seq x y z
N MET A 1 -11.38 -56.80 1.32
CA MET A 1 -10.41 -55.70 1.04
C MET A 1 -10.89 -54.89 -0.15
N ARG A 2 -11.24 -53.60 0.01
CA ARG A 2 -11.21 -52.55 -1.04
C ARG A 2 -11.91 -51.28 -0.50
N LYS A 3 -11.16 -50.43 0.21
CA LYS A 3 -11.55 -49.05 0.58
C LYS A 3 -10.33 -48.11 0.53
N HIS A 4 -9.65 -48.02 -0.61
CA HIS A 4 -8.48 -47.13 -0.73
C HIS A 4 -8.30 -46.42 -2.08
N ARG A 5 -9.29 -46.44 -2.99
CA ARG A 5 -9.13 -45.81 -4.33
C ARG A 5 -9.73 -44.41 -4.48
N GLY A 6 -10.52 -43.93 -3.52
CA GLY A 6 -11.19 -42.62 -3.60
C GLY A 6 -10.38 -41.43 -3.06
N ARG A 7 -9.62 -41.62 -1.97
CA ARG A 7 -8.92 -40.52 -1.27
C ARG A 7 -7.72 -39.96 -2.05
N VAL A 8 -6.99 -40.82 -2.77
CA VAL A 8 -5.75 -40.43 -3.47
C VAL A 8 -6.05 -39.44 -4.61
N ARG A 9 -7.18 -39.61 -5.32
CA ARG A 9 -7.57 -38.71 -6.43
C ARG A 9 -7.96 -37.31 -5.96
N VAL A 10 -8.60 -37.20 -4.80
CA VAL A 10 -9.00 -35.91 -4.22
C VAL A 10 -7.77 -35.13 -3.75
N SER A 11 -6.82 -35.80 -3.09
CA SER A 11 -5.57 -35.17 -2.66
C SER A 11 -4.75 -34.66 -3.84
N PHE A 12 -4.70 -35.40 -4.95
CA PHE A 12 -3.96 -34.98 -6.14
C PHE A 12 -4.61 -33.77 -6.83
N ALA A 13 -5.94 -33.73 -6.90
CA ALA A 13 -6.67 -32.59 -7.47
C ALA A 13 -6.48 -31.31 -6.63
N ILE A 14 -6.44 -31.43 -5.30
CA ILE A 14 -6.16 -30.30 -4.41
C ILE A 14 -4.74 -29.79 -4.61
N VAL A 15 -3.74 -30.68 -4.69
CA VAL A 15 -2.35 -30.29 -4.94
C VAL A 15 -2.20 -29.60 -6.30
N LEU A 16 -2.83 -30.12 -7.35
CA LEU A 16 -2.81 -29.50 -8.67
C LEU A 16 -3.51 -28.13 -8.68
N MET A 17 -4.63 -27.98 -7.98
CA MET A 17 -5.30 -26.68 -7.81
C MET A 17 -4.44 -25.70 -7.02
N SER A 18 -3.76 -26.14 -5.97
CA SER A 18 -2.85 -25.30 -5.18
C SER A 18 -1.63 -24.86 -6.00
N ILE A 19 -1.06 -25.74 -6.82
CA ILE A 19 0.04 -25.40 -7.73
C ILE A 19 -0.45 -24.43 -8.82
N ALA A 20 -1.63 -24.67 -9.40
CA ALA A 20 -2.20 -23.77 -10.40
C ALA A 20 -2.44 -22.36 -9.82
N VAL A 21 -2.99 -22.27 -8.60
CA VAL A 21 -3.19 -21.00 -7.89
C VAL A 21 -1.88 -20.31 -7.57
N THR A 22 -0.83 -21.02 -7.11
CA THR A 22 0.47 -20.40 -6.84
C THR A 22 1.18 -19.96 -8.12
N THR A 23 1.08 -20.71 -9.21
CA THR A 23 1.63 -20.28 -10.51
C THR A 23 0.86 -19.10 -11.12
N TRP A 24 -0.46 -19.02 -10.92
CA TRP A 24 -1.28 -17.90 -11.36
C TRP A 24 -1.03 -16.64 -10.53
N SER A 25 -0.82 -16.79 -9.22
CA SER A 25 -0.50 -15.66 -8.33
C SER A 25 0.96 -15.18 -8.45
N CYS A 26 1.85 -15.94 -9.10
CA CYS A 26 3.15 -15.45 -9.54
C CYS A 26 3.12 -14.77 -10.92
N SER A 27 2.14 -15.04 -11.80
CA SER A 27 2.02 -14.34 -13.10
C SER A 27 1.19 -13.06 -13.02
N TRP A 28 0.35 -12.93 -11.99
CA TRP A 28 -0.22 -11.64 -11.56
C TRP A 28 0.72 -10.97 -10.56
N GLY A 29 1.99 -10.88 -10.93
CA GLY A 29 2.73 -9.68 -10.59
C GLY A 29 1.84 -8.52 -11.01
N VAL A 30 1.40 -7.71 -10.05
CA VAL A 30 0.88 -6.36 -10.27
C VAL A 30 2.07 -5.57 -10.81
N HIS A 31 2.50 -5.90 -12.02
CA HIS A 31 3.31 -5.05 -12.84
C HIS A 31 2.40 -3.86 -13.08
N LEU A 32 2.67 -2.75 -12.39
CA LEU A 32 2.19 -1.43 -12.77
C LEU A 32 2.40 -1.34 -14.27
N TRP A 33 1.31 -1.51 -15.03
CA TRP A 33 1.35 -1.62 -16.48
C TRP A 33 1.84 -0.27 -17.00
N PRO A 34 3.10 -0.15 -17.48
CA PRO A 34 3.65 1.15 -17.86
C PRO A 34 2.89 1.73 -19.07
N GLU A 35 2.23 0.87 -19.85
CA GLU A 35 1.47 1.23 -21.04
C GLU A 35 0.15 1.97 -20.77
N ARG A 36 -0.29 2.10 -19.51
CA ARG A 36 -1.53 2.80 -19.16
C ARG A 36 -1.38 3.99 -18.22
N TYR A 37 -0.19 4.24 -17.68
CA TYR A 37 0.01 5.43 -16.87
C TYR A 37 0.28 6.62 -17.79
N ASP A 38 -0.70 7.51 -17.91
CA ASP A 38 -0.54 8.75 -18.64
C ASP A 38 0.45 9.64 -17.86
N TRP A 39 1.70 9.62 -18.30
CA TRP A 39 2.80 10.40 -17.73
C TRP A 39 2.54 11.91 -17.73
N VAL A 40 1.71 12.42 -18.65
CA VAL A 40 1.30 13.84 -18.68
C VAL A 40 0.34 14.15 -17.54
N THR A 41 -0.61 13.25 -17.29
CA THR A 41 -1.53 13.36 -16.14
C THR A 41 -0.77 13.14 -14.83
N GLY A 42 0.14 12.17 -14.78
CA GLY A 42 0.99 11.86 -13.63
C GLY A 42 1.88 13.02 -13.19
N GLU A 43 2.46 13.76 -14.14
CA GLU A 43 3.26 14.96 -13.85
C GLU A 43 2.45 16.06 -13.13
N ARG A 44 1.12 16.07 -13.32
CA ARG A 44 0.21 16.98 -12.60
C ARG A 44 -0.33 16.37 -11.30
N THR A 45 -0.65 15.08 -11.27
CA THR A 45 -1.29 14.43 -10.11
C THR A 45 -0.29 14.07 -9.01
N ALA A 46 0.92 13.62 -9.35
CA ALA A 46 1.91 13.23 -8.36
C ALA A 46 2.31 14.38 -7.41
N PRO A 47 2.62 15.61 -7.87
CA PRO A 47 2.90 16.73 -6.96
C PRO A 47 1.73 17.08 -6.05
N THR A 48 0.49 16.97 -6.54
CA THR A 48 -0.70 17.28 -5.74
C THR A 48 -0.97 16.19 -4.69
N ALA A 49 -0.74 14.92 -5.04
CA ALA A 49 -0.79 13.80 -4.09
C ALA A 49 0.24 13.96 -2.97
N VAL A 50 1.50 14.30 -3.30
CA VAL A 50 2.55 14.57 -2.30
C VAL A 50 2.19 15.74 -1.40
N ARG A 51 1.66 16.85 -1.95
CA ARG A 51 1.16 17.98 -1.15
C ARG A 51 0.03 17.57 -0.21
N ALA A 52 -0.93 16.78 -0.69
CA ALA A 52 -2.03 16.29 0.15
C ALA A 52 -1.53 15.41 1.30
N ALA A 53 -0.53 14.54 1.06
CA ALA A 53 0.11 13.74 2.09
C ALA A 53 0.83 14.61 3.13
N LYS A 54 1.54 15.66 2.71
CA LYS A 54 2.16 16.65 3.63
C LYS A 54 1.13 17.31 4.53
N THR A 55 0.02 17.77 3.97
CA THR A 55 -1.07 18.38 4.72
C THR A 55 -1.65 17.41 5.75
N ALA A 56 -1.96 16.17 5.34
CA ALA A 56 -2.48 15.15 6.25
C ALA A 56 -1.50 14.84 7.41
N LEU A 57 -0.19 14.76 7.12
CA LEU A 57 0.84 14.55 8.14
C LEU A 57 0.91 15.73 9.13
N ALA A 58 0.83 16.96 8.63
CA ALA A 58 0.79 18.15 9.48
C ALA A 58 -0.45 18.18 10.38
N GLU A 59 -1.62 17.80 9.85
CA GLU A 59 -2.85 17.68 10.64
C GLU A 59 -2.76 16.58 11.71
N ALA A 60 -2.17 15.43 11.38
CA ALA A 60 -1.93 14.36 12.35
C ALA A 60 -0.99 14.82 13.46
N LYS A 61 0.07 15.56 13.11
CA LYS A 61 0.97 16.16 14.09
C LYS A 61 0.25 17.17 14.98
N ALA A 62 -0.55 18.06 14.39
CA ALA A 62 -1.34 19.04 15.14
C ALA A 62 -2.36 18.39 16.09
N ALA A 63 -2.89 17.23 15.73
CA ALA A 63 -3.73 16.40 16.61
C ALA A 63 -2.94 15.69 17.73
N GLY A 64 -1.62 15.85 17.80
CA GLY A 64 -0.79 15.24 18.84
C GLY A 64 -0.48 13.75 18.61
N ALA A 65 -0.57 13.26 17.37
CA ALA A 65 -0.36 11.83 17.05
C ALA A 65 1.02 11.29 17.48
N GLU A 66 2.04 12.15 17.60
CA GLU A 66 3.38 11.75 18.11
C GLU A 66 3.39 11.39 19.61
N ASN A 67 2.43 11.91 20.37
CA ASN A 67 2.31 11.74 21.81
C ASN A 67 1.41 10.57 22.20
N VAL A 68 0.52 10.14 21.30
CA VAL A 68 -0.40 9.02 21.53
C VAL A 68 0.26 7.70 21.14
N LYS A 69 0.48 6.80 22.11
CA LYS A 69 1.18 5.52 21.91
C LYS A 69 0.62 4.70 20.73
N ALA A 70 -0.70 4.65 20.60
CA ALA A 70 -1.38 3.93 19.52
C ALA A 70 -1.25 4.61 18.14
N ALA A 71 -1.04 5.94 18.09
CA ALA A 71 -0.89 6.69 16.84
C ALA A 71 0.56 6.78 16.35
N ARG A 72 1.55 6.43 17.19
CA ARG A 72 2.98 6.52 16.85
C ARG A 72 3.37 5.70 15.63
N TYR A 73 2.89 4.46 15.53
CA TYR A 73 3.20 3.59 14.39
C TYR A 73 2.64 4.15 13.07
N PRO A 74 1.34 4.45 12.93
CA PRO A 74 0.81 5.03 11.69
C PRO A 74 1.43 6.40 11.39
N PHE A 75 1.75 7.21 12.41
CA PHE A 75 2.44 8.48 12.20
C PHE A 75 3.88 8.32 11.67
N ALA A 76 4.64 7.34 12.19
CA ALA A 76 5.98 7.01 11.67
C ALA A 76 5.90 6.47 10.24
N LYS A 77 4.95 5.57 9.97
CA LYS A 77 4.67 5.06 8.62
C LYS A 77 4.37 6.20 7.65
N ALA A 78 3.54 7.17 8.04
CA ALA A 78 3.22 8.31 7.21
C ALA A 78 4.46 9.16 6.85
N LYS A 79 5.39 9.35 7.79
CA LYS A 79 6.68 10.03 7.54
C LYS A 79 7.54 9.27 6.55
N GLU A 80 7.73 7.98 6.75
CA GLU A 80 8.55 7.12 5.90
C GLU A 80 8.05 7.13 4.45
N TYR A 81 6.74 6.88 4.25
CA TYR A 81 6.17 6.85 2.91
C TYR A 81 6.13 8.22 2.25
N LEU A 82 6.08 9.33 3.02
CA LEU A 82 6.22 10.66 2.46
C LEU A 82 7.63 10.91 1.93
N ILE A 83 8.68 10.48 2.65
CA ILE A 83 10.08 10.58 2.19
C ILE A 83 10.26 9.80 0.89
N ILE A 84 9.71 8.59 0.81
CA ILE A 84 9.73 7.79 -0.42
C ILE A 84 9.00 8.53 -1.54
N ALA A 85 7.81 9.07 -1.29
CA ALA A 85 7.05 9.80 -2.32
C ALA A 85 7.79 11.04 -2.85
N GLU A 86 8.49 11.76 -1.99
CA GLU A 86 9.34 12.89 -2.39
C GLU A 86 10.54 12.44 -3.23
N HIS A 87 11.16 11.33 -2.87
CA HIS A 87 12.25 10.72 -3.62
C HIS A 87 11.80 10.29 -5.03
N GLU A 88 10.69 9.56 -5.13
CA GLU A 88 10.13 9.13 -6.42
C GLU A 88 9.71 10.31 -7.30
N LEU A 89 9.14 11.36 -6.69
CA LEU A 89 8.77 12.57 -7.41
C LEU A 89 10.02 13.28 -7.97
N ALA A 90 11.11 13.35 -7.21
CA ALA A 90 12.38 13.90 -7.68
C ALA A 90 13.00 13.04 -8.79
N GLY A 91 12.83 11.72 -8.72
CA GLY A 91 13.21 10.76 -9.77
C GLY A 91 12.30 10.77 -11.00
N ARG A 92 11.21 11.56 -10.99
CA ARG A 92 10.16 11.60 -12.03
C ARG A 92 9.43 10.27 -12.23
N ASP A 93 9.48 9.38 -11.23
CA ASP A 93 8.58 8.22 -11.18
C ASP A 93 7.24 8.67 -10.59
N TYR A 94 6.41 9.27 -11.43
CA TYR A 94 5.14 9.87 -11.01
C TYR A 94 4.15 8.84 -10.48
N ALA A 95 4.14 7.62 -11.03
CA ALA A 95 3.25 6.55 -10.58
C ALA A 95 3.65 6.03 -9.18
N ALA A 96 4.95 5.84 -8.94
CA ALA A 96 5.46 5.46 -7.65
C ALA A 96 5.25 6.58 -6.62
N ALA A 97 5.49 7.84 -7.01
CA ALA A 97 5.26 9.01 -6.16
C ALA A 97 3.79 9.15 -5.73
N GLU A 98 2.84 8.98 -6.66
CA GLU A 98 1.41 9.05 -6.35
C GLU A 98 0.96 7.91 -5.44
N THR A 99 1.44 6.69 -5.70
CA THR A 99 1.10 5.51 -4.90
C THR A 99 1.61 5.65 -3.47
N THR A 100 2.87 6.03 -3.31
CA THR A 100 3.53 6.18 -2.00
C THR A 100 2.96 7.38 -1.23
N ALA A 101 2.65 8.49 -1.90
CA ALA A 101 1.93 9.61 -1.29
C ALA A 101 0.53 9.19 -0.81
N GLY A 102 -0.18 8.34 -1.55
CA GLY A 102 -1.45 7.78 -1.13
C GLY A 102 -1.36 6.94 0.15
N ILE A 103 -0.30 6.13 0.28
CA ILE A 103 -0.03 5.37 1.51
C ILE A 103 0.29 6.31 2.67
N ALA A 104 1.14 7.30 2.46
CA ALA A 104 1.51 8.30 3.46
C ALA A 104 0.27 9.05 3.98
N LYS A 105 -0.59 9.52 3.07
CA LYS A 105 -1.84 10.22 3.41
C LYS A 105 -2.76 9.36 4.27
N LYS A 106 -3.05 8.11 3.85
CA LYS A 106 -3.93 7.20 4.61
C LYS A 106 -3.38 6.92 6.02
N ALA A 107 -2.07 6.69 6.13
CA ALA A 107 -1.43 6.46 7.42
C ALA A 107 -1.49 7.71 8.32
N ALA A 108 -1.35 8.91 7.76
CA ALA A 108 -1.50 10.16 8.50
C ALA A 108 -2.96 10.37 8.99
N GLU A 109 -3.95 10.10 8.13
CA GLU A 109 -5.37 10.16 8.50
C GLU A 109 -5.72 9.16 9.61
N GLU A 110 -5.18 7.94 9.55
CA GLU A 110 -5.30 6.95 10.61
C GLU A 110 -4.68 7.44 11.92
N ALA A 111 -3.45 7.98 11.86
CA ALA A 111 -2.77 8.52 13.04
C ALA A 111 -3.56 9.69 13.67
N LYS A 112 -4.09 10.60 12.85
CA LYS A 112 -4.97 11.69 13.28
C LYS A 112 -6.22 11.16 13.96
N ALA A 113 -6.90 10.18 13.36
CA ALA A 113 -8.12 9.60 13.92
C ALA A 113 -7.88 8.91 15.26
N ILE A 114 -6.76 8.20 15.42
CA ILE A 114 -6.38 7.58 16.70
C ILE A 114 -6.08 8.65 17.75
N ALA A 115 -5.33 9.69 17.37
CA ALA A 115 -4.98 10.77 18.28
C ALA A 115 -6.22 11.52 18.80
N GLN A 116 -7.20 11.76 17.93
CA GLN A 116 -8.46 12.40 18.28
C GLN A 116 -9.40 11.53 19.14
N ARG A 117 -9.25 10.20 19.11
CA ARG A 117 -10.02 9.26 19.94
C ARG A 117 -9.40 9.04 21.32
N GLY A 118 -8.10 9.25 21.45
CA GLY A 118 -7.32 9.04 22.67
C GLY A 118 -6.84 10.33 23.36
N GLY A 119 -7.35 11.49 22.92
CA GLY A 119 -7.10 12.81 23.50
C GLY A 119 -8.22 13.26 24.41
#